data_AF-A0A6G9H1B0-F1
#
_entry.id   AF-A0A6G9H1B0-F1
#
_cell.length_a   1.000
_cell.length_b   1.000
_cell.length_c   1.000
_cell.angle_alpha   90.00
_cell.angle_beta   90.00
_cell.angle_gamma   90.00
#
_symmetry.space_group_name_H-M   'P 1'
#
loop_
_entity.id
_entity.type
_entity.pdbx_description
1 polymer ?
#
loop_
_entity_poly.entity_id
_entity_poly.type
_entity_poly.pdbx_seq_one_letter_code
_entity_poly.pdbx_strand_id
1 'polypeptide(L)'
;MTLDLYLDKTDDELFELLGAGLLDDGLGMSPSDRGANRRFGKQWFEHKHRELQRKICHQKQVQGLLGTTASDRVLDAAAVYEVLQQLGEEPATAGVLAVLVARIGLGAFCTNAPALS
;
A
#
# COMPACT_ATOMS: atom_id res chain seq x y z
N MET A 1 9.61 -11.56 -2.32
CA MET A 1 8.39 -11.50 -3.17
C MET A 1 8.50 -10.29 -4.07
N THR A 2 7.88 -10.35 -5.24
CA THR A 2 7.98 -9.32 -6.27
C THR A 2 6.62 -8.64 -6.49
N LEU A 3 6.63 -7.35 -6.81
CA LEU A 3 5.43 -6.50 -6.92
C LEU A 3 4.41 -7.01 -7.95
N ASP A 4 4.87 -7.69 -9.00
CA ASP A 4 4.03 -8.24 -10.08
C ASP A 4 2.95 -9.20 -9.58
N LEU A 5 3.18 -9.91 -8.48
CA LEU A 5 2.21 -10.82 -7.88
C LEU A 5 0.91 -10.12 -7.44
N TYR A 6 0.95 -8.79 -7.27
CA TYR A 6 -0.16 -7.99 -6.75
C TYR A 6 -0.87 -7.17 -7.81
N LEU A 7 -0.23 -6.90 -8.95
CA LEU A 7 -0.75 -5.96 -9.96
C LEU A 7 -2.11 -6.40 -10.53
N ASP A 8 -2.31 -7.71 -10.69
CA ASP A 8 -3.53 -8.29 -11.27
C ASP A 8 -4.62 -8.63 -10.23
N LYS A 9 -4.35 -8.48 -8.93
CA LYS A 9 -5.31 -8.80 -7.86
C LYS A 9 -6.38 -7.74 -7.76
N THR A 10 -7.61 -8.07 -7.45
CA THR A 10 -8.66 -7.09 -7.11
C THR A 10 -8.36 -6.36 -5.81
N ASP A 11 -8.96 -5.18 -5.57
CA ASP A 11 -8.81 -4.45 -4.30
C ASP A 11 -9.25 -5.31 -3.10
N ASP A 12 -10.32 -6.11 -3.28
CA ASP A 12 -10.80 -7.04 -2.25
C ASP A 12 -9.75 -8.09 -1.88
N GLU A 13 -9.06 -8.67 -2.87
CA GLU A 13 -7.96 -9.62 -2.64
C GLU A 13 -6.76 -8.93 -2.00
N LEU A 14 -6.46 -7.69 -2.38
CA LEU A 14 -5.38 -6.90 -1.76
C LEU A 14 -5.68 -6.62 -0.29
N PHE A 15 -6.90 -6.19 0.05
CA PHE A 15 -7.27 -5.98 1.45
C PHE A 15 -7.33 -7.28 2.25
N GLU A 16 -7.74 -8.40 1.64
CA GLU A 16 -7.67 -9.71 2.27
C GLU A 16 -6.21 -10.08 2.62
N LEU A 17 -5.29 -9.90 1.67
CA LEU A 17 -3.87 -10.19 1.88
C LEU A 17 -3.23 -9.27 2.92
N LEU A 18 -3.57 -7.98 2.88
CA LEU A 18 -3.12 -7.02 3.88
C LEU A 18 -3.59 -7.43 5.27
N GLY A 19 -4.87 -7.77 5.40
CA GLY A 19 -5.43 -8.19 6.68
C GLY A 19 -4.82 -9.49 7.19
N ALA A 20 -4.60 -10.47 6.30
CA ALA A 20 -3.93 -11.71 6.65
C ALA A 20 -2.50 -11.45 7.18
N GLY A 21 -1.68 -10.67 6.46
CA GLY A 21 -0.30 -10.38 6.86
C GLY A 21 -0.19 -9.63 8.19
N LEU A 22 -1.12 -8.71 8.48
CA LEU A 22 -1.13 -7.94 9.73
C LEU A 22 -1.65 -8.71 10.95
N LEU A 23 -2.48 -9.74 10.72
CA LEU A 23 -3.06 -10.57 11.80
C LEU A 23 -2.22 -11.80 12.12
N ASP A 24 -1.43 -12.30 11.16
CA ASP A 24 -0.56 -13.47 11.33
C ASP A 24 0.63 -13.21 12.27
N ASP A 25 0.88 -11.94 12.63
CA ASP A 25 1.90 -11.52 13.61
C ASP A 25 1.43 -11.69 15.09
N GLY A 26 0.31 -12.39 15.35
CA GLY A 26 -0.24 -12.50 16.70
C GLY A 26 -0.92 -13.81 17.08
N LEU A 27 -1.79 -14.38 16.25
CA LEU A 27 -2.59 -15.54 16.66
C LEU A 27 -3.00 -16.33 15.42
N GLY A 28 -2.48 -17.55 15.28
CA GLY A 28 -2.80 -18.44 14.16
C GLY A 28 -4.30 -18.50 13.89
N MET A 29 -4.73 -17.93 12.77
CA MET A 29 -6.13 -17.92 12.36
C MET A 29 -6.36 -18.88 11.20
N SER A 30 -7.43 -19.65 11.33
CA SER A 30 -7.90 -20.63 10.37
C SER A 30 -8.22 -19.99 9.00
N PRO A 31 -8.06 -20.72 7.87
CA PRO A 31 -8.40 -20.27 6.50
C PRO A 31 -9.85 -19.78 6.28
N SER A 32 -10.71 -19.88 7.29
CA SER A 32 -12.14 -19.63 7.26
C SER A 32 -12.56 -18.15 7.35
N ASP A 33 -11.63 -17.20 7.50
CA ASP A 33 -11.98 -15.80 7.80
C ASP A 33 -11.53 -14.75 6.77
N ARG A 34 -11.45 -15.13 5.48
CA ARG A 34 -11.15 -14.21 4.36
C ARG A 34 -11.96 -12.91 4.38
N GLY A 35 -13.26 -13.03 4.70
CA GLY A 35 -14.15 -11.88 4.82
C GLY A 35 -13.78 -10.97 6.00
N ALA A 36 -13.30 -11.52 7.11
CA ALA A 36 -12.79 -10.74 8.23
C ALA A 36 -11.45 -10.09 7.89
N ASN A 37 -10.52 -10.81 7.26
CA ASN A 37 -9.23 -10.28 6.80
C ASN A 37 -9.43 -9.09 5.86
N ARG A 38 -10.32 -9.22 4.85
CA ARG A 38 -10.64 -8.12 3.94
C ARG A 38 -11.17 -6.89 4.67
N ARG A 39 -12.11 -7.06 5.60
CA ARG A 39 -12.67 -5.94 6.39
C ARG A 39 -11.59 -5.28 7.24
N PHE A 40 -10.77 -6.09 7.92
CA PHE A 40 -9.69 -5.61 8.77
C PHE A 40 -8.64 -4.86 7.95
N GLY A 41 -8.13 -5.44 6.86
CA GLY A 41 -7.13 -4.83 5.99
C GLY A 41 -7.61 -3.50 5.42
N LYS A 42 -8.87 -3.41 5.00
CA LYS A 42 -9.48 -2.15 4.55
C LYS A 42 -9.52 -1.09 5.67
N GLN A 43 -10.04 -1.45 6.85
CA GLN A 43 -10.12 -0.53 7.99
C GLN A 43 -8.73 -0.06 8.44
N TRP A 44 -7.77 -0.98 8.47
CA TRP A 44 -6.39 -0.67 8.81
C TRP A 44 -5.77 0.30 7.80
N PHE A 45 -5.96 0.07 6.50
CA PHE A 45 -5.44 0.93 5.45
C PHE A 45 -6.03 2.35 5.53
N GLU A 46 -7.34 2.46 5.73
CA GLU A 46 -8.02 3.74 5.93
C GLU A 46 -7.50 4.48 7.18
N HIS A 47 -7.29 3.75 8.28
CA HIS A 47 -6.75 4.32 9.52
C HIS A 47 -5.29 4.78 9.37
N LYS A 48 -4.48 4.00 8.65
CA LYS A 48 -3.05 4.27 8.41
C LYS A 48 -2.79 5.26 7.28
N HIS A 49 -3.81 5.66 6.54
CA HIS A 49 -3.69 6.51 5.35
C HIS A 49 -2.80 7.75 5.59
N ARG A 50 -3.01 8.50 6.68
CA ARG A 50 -2.19 9.68 7.01
C ARG A 50 -0.74 9.37 7.36
N GLU A 51 -0.50 8.22 8.00
CA GLU A 51 0.87 7.78 8.29
C GLU A 51 1.59 7.39 6.99
N LEU A 52 0.92 6.63 6.13
CA LEU A 52 1.43 6.25 4.83
C LEU A 52 1.72 7.48 3.96
N GLN A 53 0.84 8.48 3.94
CA GLN A 53 1.12 9.75 3.28
C GLN A 53 2.42 10.41 3.77
N ARG A 54 2.68 10.43 5.09
CA ARG A 54 3.95 11.00 5.62
C ARG A 54 5.17 10.22 5.16
N LYS A 55 5.08 8.90 5.19
CA LYS A 55 6.17 8.00 4.81
C LYS A 55 6.49 8.11 3.31
N ILE A 56 5.46 8.18 2.47
CA ILE A 56 5.55 8.03 1.01
C ILE A 56 5.67 9.37 0.31
N CYS A 57 4.77 10.32 0.59
CA CYS A 57 4.56 11.47 -0.28
C CYS A 57 5.72 12.47 -0.27
N HIS A 58 6.57 12.47 0.76
CA HIS A 58 7.71 13.39 0.82
C HIS A 58 9.01 12.81 0.28
N GLN A 59 8.98 11.56 -0.20
CA GLN A 59 10.17 10.94 -0.77
C GLN A 59 10.47 11.48 -2.16
N LYS A 60 11.77 11.68 -2.44
CA LYS A 60 12.23 12.23 -3.72
C LYS A 60 11.77 11.38 -4.91
N GLN A 61 11.78 10.05 -4.79
CA GLN A 61 11.33 9.15 -5.85
C GLN A 61 9.84 9.37 -6.19
N VAL A 62 9.00 9.57 -5.18
CA VAL A 62 7.55 9.79 -5.32
C VAL A 62 7.26 11.19 -5.85
N GLN A 63 7.94 12.22 -5.32
CA GLN A 63 7.75 13.60 -5.75
C GLN A 63 8.03 13.82 -7.25
N GLY A 64 8.99 13.08 -7.81
CA GLY A 64 9.30 13.13 -9.25
C GLY A 64 8.17 12.60 -10.16
N LEU A 65 7.23 11.82 -9.61
CA LEU A 65 6.10 11.24 -10.34
C LEU A 65 4.82 12.09 -10.19
N LEU A 66 4.74 12.94 -9.17
CA LEU A 66 3.59 13.81 -8.93
C LEU A 66 3.46 14.86 -10.05
N GLY A 67 2.24 15.01 -10.59
CA GLY A 67 1.94 15.97 -11.66
C GLY A 67 2.28 15.47 -13.06
N THR A 68 2.77 14.24 -13.21
CA THR A 68 2.85 13.59 -14.50
C THR A 68 1.47 13.02 -14.85
N THR A 69 0.79 13.62 -15.82
CA THR A 69 -0.56 13.21 -16.28
C THR A 69 -0.60 11.81 -16.93
N ALA A 70 0.56 11.15 -17.03
CA ALA A 70 0.76 9.87 -17.67
C ALA A 70 1.54 8.87 -16.79
N SER A 71 1.64 9.08 -15.46
CA SER A 71 2.30 8.07 -14.62
C SER A 71 1.57 6.74 -14.74
N ASP A 72 2.30 5.72 -15.17
CA ASP A 72 1.80 4.35 -15.23
C ASP A 72 1.59 3.86 -13.80
N ARG A 73 0.44 3.24 -13.51
CA ARG A 73 0.14 2.65 -12.19
C ARG A 73 1.22 1.63 -11.77
N VAL A 74 1.86 0.97 -12.73
CA VAL A 74 2.98 0.07 -12.47
C VAL A 74 4.21 0.84 -11.98
N LEU A 75 4.51 2.01 -12.57
CA LEU A 75 5.61 2.87 -12.14
C LEU A 75 5.34 3.49 -10.77
N ASP A 76 4.12 3.98 -10.54
CA ASP A 76 3.68 4.49 -9.25
C ASP A 76 3.83 3.41 -8.15
N ALA A 77 3.34 2.19 -8.43
CA ALA A 77 3.46 1.08 -7.51
C ALA A 77 4.94 0.71 -7.27
N ALA A 78 5.78 0.67 -8.30
CA ALA A 78 7.20 0.36 -8.15
C ALA A 78 7.93 1.38 -7.26
N ALA A 79 7.67 2.68 -7.45
CA ALA A 79 8.27 3.73 -6.65
C ALA A 79 7.80 3.68 -5.19
N VAL A 80 6.50 3.47 -4.95
CA VAL A 80 5.96 3.32 -3.59
C VAL A 80 6.51 2.07 -2.91
N TYR A 81 6.62 0.95 -3.64
CA TYR A 81 7.19 -0.29 -3.13
C TYR A 81 8.64 -0.11 -2.68
N GLU A 82 9.48 0.53 -3.51
CA GLU A 82 10.88 0.81 -3.17
C GLU A 82 10.99 1.68 -1.91
N VAL A 83 10.16 2.72 -1.79
CA VAL A 83 10.10 3.57 -0.60
C VAL A 83 9.75 2.77 0.65
N LEU A 84 8.71 1.95 0.59
CA LEU A 84 8.26 1.15 1.75
C LEU A 84 9.33 0.13 2.16
N GLN A 85 10.00 -0.49 1.19
CA GLN A 85 11.13 -1.39 1.44
C GLN A 85 12.30 -0.67 2.13
N GLN A 86 12.63 0.56 1.70
CA GLN A 86 13.69 1.37 2.32
C GLN A 86 13.35 1.78 3.76
N LEU A 87 12.06 1.88 4.08
CA LEU A 87 11.55 2.15 5.42
C LEU A 87 11.43 0.89 6.30
N GLY A 88 11.80 -0.28 5.77
CA GLY A 88 11.81 -1.55 6.51
C GLY A 88 10.47 -2.25 6.60
N GLU A 89 9.48 -1.88 5.77
CA GLU A 89 8.23 -2.63 5.67
C GLU A 89 8.49 -4.03 5.11
N GLU A 90 7.70 -5.00 5.54
CA GLU A 90 7.83 -6.38 5.05
C GLU A 90 7.46 -6.46 3.56
N PRO A 91 8.20 -7.21 2.71
CA PRO A 91 8.00 -7.23 1.25
C PRO A 91 6.57 -7.51 0.78
N ALA A 92 5.86 -8.44 1.40
CA ALA A 92 4.49 -8.74 1.02
C ALA A 92 3.55 -7.58 1.35
N THR A 93 3.69 -7.00 2.55
CA THR A 93 2.95 -5.82 3.00
C THR A 93 3.24 -4.61 2.11
N ALA A 94 4.50 -4.33 1.84
CA ALA A 94 4.94 -3.25 0.96
C ALA A 94 4.34 -3.39 -0.45
N GLY A 95 4.33 -4.60 -1.00
CA GLY A 95 3.76 -4.88 -2.33
C GLY A 95 2.25 -4.60 -2.39
N VAL A 96 1.50 -5.06 -1.38
CA VAL A 96 0.06 -4.80 -1.30
C VAL A 96 -0.25 -3.31 -1.16
N LEU A 97 0.45 -2.62 -0.26
CA LEU A 97 0.26 -1.17 -0.03
C LEU A 97 0.60 -0.36 -1.28
N ALA A 98 1.67 -0.70 -1.98
CA ALA A 98 2.09 -0.03 -3.19
C ALA A 98 1.01 -0.08 -4.30
N VAL A 99 0.41 -1.25 -4.53
CA VAL A 99 -0.65 -1.39 -5.53
C VAL A 99 -1.91 -0.64 -5.12
N LEU A 100 -2.31 -0.71 -3.84
CA LEU A 100 -3.46 0.04 -3.34
C LEU A 100 -3.29 1.56 -3.53
N VAL A 101 -2.11 2.08 -3.18
CA VAL A 101 -1.78 3.51 -3.37
C VAL A 101 -1.79 3.89 -4.85
N ALA A 102 -1.17 3.09 -5.72
CA ALA A 102 -1.15 3.37 -7.16
C ALA A 102 -2.54 3.34 -7.81
N ARG A 103 -3.47 2.54 -7.30
CA ARG A 103 -4.87 2.48 -7.79
C ARG A 103 -5.70 3.67 -7.39
N ILE A 104 -5.48 4.21 -6.19
CA ILE A 104 -6.02 5.52 -5.79
C ILE A 104 -5.46 6.61 -6.72
N GLY A 105 -4.22 6.42 -7.18
CA GLY A 105 -3.46 7.37 -7.98
C GLY A 105 -2.60 8.23 -7.08
N LEU A 106 -1.30 8.31 -7.37
CA LEU A 106 -0.31 8.91 -6.47
C LEU A 106 -0.60 10.38 -6.16
N GLY A 107 -1.09 11.15 -7.14
CA GLY A 107 -1.52 12.54 -6.94
C GLY A 107 -2.72 12.68 -6.00
N ALA A 108 -3.74 11.82 -6.16
CA ALA A 108 -4.91 11.82 -5.29
C ALA A 108 -4.53 11.34 -3.87
N PHE A 109 -3.71 10.29 -3.78
CA PHE A 109 -3.22 9.77 -2.51
C PHE A 109 -2.39 10.79 -1.75
N CYS A 110 -1.52 11.55 -2.43
CA CYS A 110 -0.69 12.58 -1.80
C CYS A 110 -1.37 13.93 -1.64
N THR A 111 -2.63 14.07 -2.07
CA THR A 111 -3.42 15.28 -1.84
C THR A 111 -3.60 15.48 -0.33
N ASN A 112 -3.26 16.69 0.15
CA ASN A 112 -3.29 17.04 1.58
C ASN A 112 -2.37 16.17 2.46
N ALA A 113 -1.29 15.61 1.91
CA ALA A 113 -0.30 14.90 2.73
C ALA A 113 0.20 15.83 3.86
N PRO A 114 0.14 15.38 5.13
CA PRO A 114 0.53 16.21 6.26
C PRO A 114 2.05 16.48 6.21
N ALA A 115 2.47 17.64 6.72
CA ALA A 115 3.86 18.06 6.71
C ALA A 115 4.79 17.06 7.42
N LEU A 116 6.05 17.02 7.00
CA LEU A 116 7.13 16.36 7.75
C LEU A 116 7.32 17.10 9.07
N SER A 117 6.81 16.53 10.16
CA SER A 117 7.05 16.99 11.54
C SER A 117 8.34 16.41 12.08
#